data_AF-A0A0B0PMX9-F1
#
_entry.id   AF-A0A0B0PMX9-F1
#
_cell.length_a   1.000
_cell.length_b   1.000
_cell.length_c   1.000
_cell.angle_alpha   90.00
_cell.angle_beta   90.00
_cell.angle_gamma   90.00
#
_symmetry.space_group_name_H-M   'P 1'
#
loop_
_entity.id
_entity.type
_entity.pdbx_description
1 polymer ?
#
loop_
_entity_poly.entity_id
_entity_poly.type
_entity_poly.pdbx_seq_one_letter_code
_entity_poly.pdbx_strand_id
1 'polypeptide(L)'
;MTSEAREIMEKLKEKKAEYEVIASTDSSVNLENIDNRIINKVLGSESQAQAEVQRLRDQIAQMQANTVEQIAEVQRKHEELQQQLRAEAAEREAAAAAAAREAEQSKKYDELQLQLQQMMQIF
;
A
#
# COMPACT_ATOMS: atom_id res chain seq x y z
N MET A 1 -13.52 24.40 -27.08
CA MET A 1 -12.05 24.29 -27.21
C MET A 1 -11.47 24.02 -25.82
N THR A 2 -10.64 22.98 -25.66
CA THR A 2 -9.93 22.67 -24.41
C THR A 2 -8.72 23.61 -24.24
N SER A 3 -8.25 23.82 -23.02
CA SER A 3 -7.06 24.64 -22.75
C SER A 3 -5.81 24.09 -23.45
N GLU A 4 -5.68 22.77 -23.52
CA GLU A 4 -4.59 22.04 -24.18
C GLU A 4 -4.58 22.27 -25.70
N ALA A 5 -5.74 22.21 -26.36
CA ALA A 5 -5.84 22.52 -27.79
C ALA A 5 -5.49 23.99 -28.11
N ARG A 6 -5.77 24.91 -27.17
CA ARG A 6 -5.37 26.32 -27.29
C ARG A 6 -3.85 26.48 -27.15
N GLU A 7 -3.25 25.78 -26.20
CA GLU A 7 -1.79 25.79 -25.98
C GLU A 7 -1.03 25.20 -27.17
N ILE A 8 -1.47 24.06 -27.71
CA ILE A 8 -0.88 23.45 -28.91
C ILE A 8 -0.99 24.41 -30.10
N MET A 9 -2.12 25.11 -30.26
CA MET A 9 -2.29 26.10 -31.31
C MET A 9 -1.32 27.28 -31.18
N GLU A 10 -1.07 27.78 -29.96
CA GLU A 10 -0.06 28.83 -29.73
C GLU A 10 1.35 28.33 -30.02
N LYS A 11 1.72 27.13 -29.53
CA LYS A 11 3.03 26.51 -29.82
C LYS A 11 3.26 26.33 -31.31
N LEU A 12 2.24 25.91 -32.07
CA LEU A 12 2.32 25.77 -33.52
C LEU A 12 2.55 27.13 -34.20
N LYS A 13 1.88 28.21 -33.76
CA LYS A 13 2.08 29.57 -34.30
C LYS A 13 3.48 30.11 -34.00
N GLU A 14 3.97 29.91 -32.78
CA GLU A 14 5.32 30.31 -32.38
C GLU A 14 6.39 29.56 -33.20
N LYS A 15 6.27 28.23 -33.32
CA LYS A 15 7.21 27.43 -34.12
C LYS A 15 7.18 27.78 -35.60
N LYS A 16 6.01 28.17 -36.14
CA LYS A 16 5.89 28.64 -37.53
C LYS A 16 6.69 29.91 -37.75
N ALA A 17 6.59 30.88 -36.86
CA ALA A 17 7.38 32.10 -36.94
C ALA A 17 8.89 31.82 -36.88
N GLU A 18 9.35 30.93 -35.99
CA GLU A 18 10.77 30.54 -35.92
C GLU A 18 11.28 29.91 -37.24
N TYR A 19 10.53 28.98 -37.82
CA TYR A 19 10.94 28.29 -39.05
C TYR A 19 10.80 29.16 -40.31
N GLU A 20 9.84 30.08 -40.38
CA GLU A 20 9.71 31.05 -41.48
C GLU A 20 10.94 31.98 -41.56
N VAL A 21 11.47 32.43 -40.41
CA VAL A 21 12.71 33.22 -40.35
C VAL A 21 13.90 32.43 -40.92
N ILE A 22 13.98 31.14 -40.61
CA ILE A 22 15.05 30.26 -41.12
C ILE A 22 14.92 30.05 -42.62
N ALA A 23 13.72 29.79 -43.14
CA ALA A 23 13.48 29.57 -44.56
C ALA A 23 13.65 30.85 -45.40
N SER A 24 13.39 32.03 -44.84
CA SER A 24 13.75 33.30 -45.48
C SER A 24 15.26 33.46 -45.67
N THR A 25 16.08 32.74 -44.90
CA THR A 25 17.55 32.76 -44.98
C THR A 25 18.08 31.59 -45.82
N ASP A 26 17.40 30.44 -45.78
CA ASP A 26 17.71 29.24 -46.55
C ASP A 26 16.63 29.00 -47.62
N SER A 27 16.87 29.56 -48.82
CA SER A 27 16.01 29.49 -50.01
C SER A 27 15.68 28.06 -50.47
N SER A 28 16.33 27.03 -49.92
CA SER A 28 16.08 25.63 -50.27
C SER A 28 14.82 25.05 -49.59
N VAL A 29 14.25 25.75 -48.61
CA VAL A 29 13.15 25.24 -47.77
C VAL A 29 11.79 25.79 -48.23
N ASN A 30 10.89 24.92 -48.71
CA ASN A 30 9.52 25.28 -49.10
C ASN A 30 8.59 25.42 -47.87
N LEU A 31 7.77 26.47 -47.81
CA LEU A 31 6.77 26.76 -46.77
C LEU A 31 5.81 25.60 -46.47
N GLU A 32 5.34 24.86 -47.48
CA GLU A 32 4.41 23.73 -47.27
C GLU A 32 5.11 22.51 -46.65
N ASN A 33 6.44 22.41 -46.80
CA ASN A 33 7.27 21.43 -46.12
C ASN A 33 7.55 21.86 -44.66
N ILE A 34 7.54 23.16 -44.37
CA ILE A 34 7.70 23.71 -43.02
C ILE A 34 6.48 23.42 -42.16
N ASP A 35 5.27 23.68 -42.65
CA ASP A 35 4.04 23.45 -41.89
C ASP A 35 3.89 21.97 -41.50
N ASN A 36 4.11 21.05 -42.45
CA ASN A 36 4.08 19.61 -42.19
C ASN A 36 5.15 19.17 -41.16
N ARG A 37 6.35 19.75 -41.24
CA ARG A 37 7.44 19.44 -40.32
C ARG A 37 7.16 19.93 -38.90
N ILE A 38 6.57 21.12 -38.76
CA ILE A 38 6.21 21.69 -37.45
C ILE A 38 5.08 20.87 -36.81
N ILE A 39 4.03 20.57 -37.57
CA ILE A 39 2.90 19.77 -37.09
C ILE A 39 3.39 18.42 -36.56
N ASN A 40 4.22 17.71 -37.33
CA ASN A 40 4.77 16.42 -36.90
C ASN A 40 5.65 16.54 -35.65
N LYS A 41 6.45 17.60 -35.52
CA LYS A 41 7.35 17.77 -34.37
C LYS A 41 6.59 18.12 -33.09
N VAL A 42 5.62 19.03 -33.17
CA VAL A 42 4.83 19.46 -32.02
C VAL A 42 3.88 18.34 -31.59
N LEU A 43 3.11 17.76 -32.50
CA LEU A 43 2.17 16.68 -32.16
C LEU A 43 2.90 15.40 -31.74
N GLY A 44 4.04 15.07 -32.37
CA GLY A 44 4.85 13.93 -31.97
C GLY A 44 5.45 14.05 -30.56
N SER A 45 5.94 15.24 -30.20
CA SER A 45 6.48 15.50 -28.86
C SER A 45 5.37 15.50 -27.80
N GLU A 46 4.21 16.06 -28.12
CA GLU A 46 3.02 16.07 -27.24
C GLU A 46 2.52 14.63 -26.99
N SER A 47 2.45 13.81 -28.04
CA SER A 47 2.07 12.40 -27.93
C SER A 47 3.03 11.60 -27.06
N GLN A 48 4.33 11.86 -27.18
CA GLN A 48 5.33 11.21 -26.32
C GLN A 48 5.18 11.63 -24.85
N ALA A 49 4.99 12.93 -24.59
CA ALA A 49 4.77 13.45 -23.24
C ALA A 49 3.50 12.83 -22.62
N GLN A 50 2.42 12.72 -23.38
CA GLN A 50 1.17 12.10 -22.93
C GLN A 50 1.36 10.61 -22.60
N ALA A 51 2.12 9.87 -23.42
CA ALA A 51 2.43 8.47 -23.16
C ALA A 51 3.26 8.29 -21.88
N GLU A 52 4.21 9.19 -21.61
CA GLU A 52 5.01 9.18 -20.38
C GLU A 52 4.17 9.51 -19.14
N VAL A 53 3.27 10.50 -19.23
CA VAL A 53 2.31 10.81 -18.17
C VAL A 53 1.41 9.61 -17.88
N GLN A 54 0.92 8.92 -18.91
CA GLN A 54 0.08 7.74 -18.71
C GLN A 54 0.87 6.61 -18.03
N ARG A 55 2.10 6.35 -18.49
CA ARG A 55 2.98 5.36 -17.85
C ARG A 55 3.23 5.67 -16.38
N LEU A 56 3.46 6.93 -16.03
CA LEU A 56 3.65 7.36 -14.64
C LEU A 56 2.37 7.16 -13.82
N ARG A 57 1.19 7.46 -14.39
CA ARG A 57 -0.10 7.21 -13.71
C ARG A 57 -0.29 5.72 -13.42
N ASP A 58 0.03 4.86 -14.36
CA ASP A 58 -0.09 3.41 -14.19
C ASP A 58 0.88 2.91 -13.11
N GLN A 59 2.11 3.43 -13.07
CA GLN A 59 3.08 3.13 -12.00
C GLN A 59 2.59 3.59 -10.63
N ILE A 60 2.03 4.81 -10.54
CA ILE A 60 1.47 5.34 -9.29
C ILE A 60 0.30 4.48 -8.83
N ALA A 61 -0.61 4.10 -9.73
CA ALA A 61 -1.73 3.22 -9.41
C ALA A 61 -1.25 1.86 -8.90
N GLN A 62 -0.22 1.28 -9.51
CA GLN A 62 0.37 0.02 -9.07
C GLN A 62 1.02 0.14 -7.69
N MET A 63 1.77 1.22 -7.44
CA MET A 63 2.37 1.49 -6.13
C MET A 63 1.30 1.69 -5.05
N GLN A 64 0.22 2.39 -5.36
CA GLN A 64 -0.91 2.59 -4.46
C GLN A 64 -1.58 1.27 -4.12
N ALA A 65 -1.87 0.43 -5.12
CA ALA A 65 -2.47 -0.89 -4.91
C ALA A 65 -1.59 -1.77 -4.01
N ASN A 66 -0.29 -1.83 -4.27
CA ASN A 66 0.65 -2.59 -3.44
C ASN A 66 0.73 -2.05 -2.00
N THR A 67 0.72 -0.73 -1.83
CA THR A 67 0.74 -0.10 -0.50
C THR A 67 -0.52 -0.45 0.30
N VAL A 68 -1.69 -0.40 -0.34
CA VAL A 68 -2.97 -0.78 0.29
C VAL A 68 -2.97 -2.25 0.69
N GLU A 69 -2.46 -3.13 -0.17
CA GLU A 69 -2.34 -4.56 0.13
C GLU A 69 -1.43 -4.82 1.33
N GLN A 70 -0.26 -4.16 1.38
CA GLN A 70 0.65 -4.26 2.53
C GLN A 70 0.01 -3.77 3.84
N ILE A 71 -0.73 -2.66 3.81
CA ILE A 71 -1.45 -2.15 4.99
C ILE A 71 -2.48 -3.18 5.47
N ALA A 72 -3.25 -3.76 4.55
CA ALA A 72 -4.24 -4.79 4.88
C ALA A 72 -3.58 -6.04 5.48
N GLU A 73 -2.42 -6.46 4.95
CA GLU A 73 -1.68 -7.60 5.49
C GLU A 73 -1.16 -7.34 6.91
N VAL A 74 -0.61 -6.15 7.16
CA VAL A 74 -0.14 -5.75 8.50
C VAL A 74 -1.31 -5.70 9.49
N GLN A 75 -2.45 -5.13 9.09
CA GLN A 75 -3.65 -5.09 9.93
C GLN A 75 -4.15 -6.51 10.28
N ARG A 76 -4.19 -7.42 9.30
CA ARG A 76 -4.57 -8.81 9.52
C ARG A 76 -3.64 -9.51 10.51
N LYS A 77 -2.31 -9.37 10.32
CA LYS A 77 -1.31 -9.95 11.24
C LYS A 77 -1.45 -9.42 12.65
N HIS A 78 -1.75 -8.13 12.79
CA HIS A 78 -1.97 -7.53 14.11
C HIS A 78 -3.21 -8.09 14.80
N GLU A 79 -4.33 -8.25 14.09
CA GLU A 79 -5.54 -8.88 14.63
C GLU A 79 -5.31 -10.34 15.01
N GLU A 80 -4.63 -11.10 14.16
CA GLU A 80 -4.27 -12.51 14.42
C GLU A 80 -3.41 -12.63 15.69
N LEU A 81 -2.36 -11.82 15.80
CA LEU A 81 -1.51 -11.80 16.99
C LEU A 81 -2.30 -11.44 18.26
N GLN A 82 -3.21 -10.48 18.17
CA GLN A 82 -4.06 -10.09 19.29
C GLN A 82 -5.00 -11.24 19.72
N GLN A 83 -5.53 -12.00 18.76
CA GLN A 83 -6.35 -13.19 19.05
C GLN A 83 -5.52 -14.30 19.68
N GLN A 84 -4.31 -14.53 19.19
CA GLN A 84 -3.41 -15.54 19.74
C GLN A 84 -3.04 -15.24 21.21
N LEU A 85 -2.69 -13.98 21.52
CA LEU A 85 -2.39 -13.57 22.89
C LEU A 85 -3.60 -13.72 23.82
N ARG A 86 -4.82 -13.43 23.34
CA ARG A 86 -6.04 -13.65 24.13
C ARG A 86 -6.29 -15.13 24.39
N ALA A 87 -6.08 -15.98 23.39
CA ALA A 87 -6.25 -17.42 23.54
C ALA A 87 -5.23 -18.00 24.52
N GLU A 88 -3.95 -17.61 24.39
CA GLU A 88 -2.88 -18.05 25.30
C GLU A 88 -3.13 -17.58 26.75
N ALA A 89 -3.59 -16.34 26.93
CA ALA A 89 -3.95 -15.84 28.25
C ALA A 89 -5.11 -16.64 28.86
N ALA A 90 -6.15 -16.94 28.09
CA ALA A 90 -7.29 -17.74 28.54
C ALA A 90 -6.88 -19.17 28.91
N GLU A 91 -6.01 -19.80 28.12
CA GLU A 91 -5.48 -21.13 28.41
C GLU A 91 -4.65 -21.13 29.70
N ARG A 92 -3.78 -20.13 29.88
CA ARG A 92 -2.97 -19.98 31.09
C ARG A 92 -3.82 -19.73 32.34
N GLU A 93 -4.88 -18.93 32.22
CA GLU A 93 -5.81 -18.68 33.31
C GLU A 93 -6.57 -19.96 33.68
N ALA A 94 -7.06 -20.71 32.70
CA ALA A 94 -7.73 -21.98 32.93
C ALA A 94 -6.81 -23.01 33.60
N ALA A 95 -5.56 -23.11 33.15
CA ALA A 95 -4.56 -23.99 33.75
C ALA A 95 -4.24 -23.61 35.21
N ALA A 96 -4.08 -22.30 35.50
CA ALA A 96 -3.84 -21.82 36.86
C ALA A 96 -5.04 -22.08 37.78
N ALA A 97 -6.27 -21.88 37.28
CA ALA A 97 -7.49 -22.17 38.03
C ALA A 97 -7.63 -23.67 38.33
N ALA A 98 -7.27 -24.55 37.39
CA ALA A 98 -7.27 -26.00 37.61
C ALA A 98 -6.23 -26.40 38.68
N ALA A 99 -5.00 -25.91 38.57
CA ALA A 99 -3.95 -26.18 39.55
C ALA A 99 -4.31 -25.68 40.96
N ALA A 100 -4.96 -24.51 41.07
CA ALA A 100 -5.43 -24.00 42.35
C ALA A 100 -6.50 -24.89 42.98
N ARG A 101 -7.44 -25.41 42.18
CA ARG A 101 -8.47 -26.36 42.64
C ARG A 101 -7.87 -27.68 43.12
N GLU A 102 -6.91 -28.23 42.38
CA GLU A 102 -6.21 -29.46 42.78
C GLU A 102 -5.40 -29.27 44.07
N ALA A 103 -4.71 -28.13 44.22
CA ALA A 103 -3.96 -27.81 45.42
C ALA A 103 -4.89 -27.65 46.64
N GLU A 104 -6.06 -27.04 46.48
CA GLU A 104 -7.05 -26.92 47.55
C GLU A 104 -7.63 -28.29 47.95
N GLN A 105 -7.93 -29.15 46.98
CA GLN A 105 -8.39 -30.52 47.24
C GLN A 105 -7.32 -31.35 47.96
N SER A 106 -6.07 -31.25 47.54
CA SER A 106 -4.95 -31.96 48.16
C SER A 106 -4.78 -31.56 49.64
N LYS A 107 -4.84 -30.24 49.94
CA LYS A 107 -4.81 -29.75 51.33
C LYS A 107 -5.94 -30.31 52.19
N LYS A 108 -7.17 -30.35 51.67
CA LYS A 108 -8.32 -30.93 52.37
C LYS A 108 -8.13 -32.42 52.65
N TYR A 109 -7.55 -33.14 51.70
CA TYR A 109 -7.25 -34.56 51.86
C TYR A 109 -6.16 -34.80 52.91
N ASP A 110 -5.06 -34.05 52.87
CA ASP A 110 -3.97 -34.13 53.85
C ASP A 110 -4.47 -33.81 55.27
N GLU A 111 -5.32 -32.78 55.41
CA GLU A 111 -5.91 -32.41 56.69
C GLU A 111 -6.84 -33.49 57.25
N LEU A 112 -7.66 -34.11 56.38
CA LEU A 112 -8.50 -35.25 56.77
C LEU A 112 -7.67 -36.45 57.22
N GLN A 113 -6.57 -36.76 56.51
CA GLN A 113 -5.66 -37.84 56.91
C GLN A 113 -5.06 -37.58 58.30
N LEU A 114 -4.64 -36.34 58.58
CA LEU A 114 -4.10 -35.96 59.88
C LEU A 114 -5.13 -36.14 61.00
N GLN A 115 -6.39 -35.73 60.78
CA GLN A 115 -7.47 -35.92 61.76
C GLN A 115 -7.72 -37.39 62.08
N LEU A 116 -7.75 -38.26 61.06
CA LEU A 116 -7.93 -39.70 61.24
C LEU A 116 -6.77 -40.33 62.03
N GLN A 117 -5.54 -39.90 61.76
CA GLN A 117 -4.36 -40.36 62.49
C GLN A 117 -4.43 -39.99 63.98
N GLN A 118 -4.88 -38.77 64.32
CA GLN A 118 -5.05 -38.34 65.70
C GLN A 118 -6.12 -39.16 66.44
N MET A 119 -7.25 -39.48 65.79
CA MET A 119 -8.27 -40.34 66.40
C MET A 119 -7.70 -41.74 66.73
N MET A 120 -6.90 -42.35 65.84
CA MET A 120 -6.30 -43.66 66.10
C MET A 120 -5.29 -43.67 67.26
N GLN A 121 -4.69 -42.53 67.61
CA GLN A 121 -3.76 -42.44 68.75
C GLN A 121 -4.46 -42.30 70.10
N ILE A 122 -5.76 -41.98 70.12
CA ILE A 122 -6.54 -41.75 71.35
C ILE A 122 -7.22 -43.05 71.86
N PHE A 123 -7.34 -44.07 71.02
CA PHE A 123 -7.87 -45.41 71.37
C PHE A 123 -6.75 -46.39 71.69
#